data_AF-A0AA48HHH0-F1
#
_entry.id   AF-A0AA48HHH0-F1
#
_cell.length_a   1.000
_cell.length_b   1.000
_cell.length_c   1.000
_cell.angle_alpha   90.00
_cell.angle_beta   90.00
_cell.angle_gamma   90.00
#
_symmetry.space_group_name_H-M   'P 1'
#
loop_
_entity.id
_entity.type
_entity.pdbx_description
1 polymer ?
#
loop_
_entity_poly.entity_id
_entity_poly.type
_entity_poly.pdbx_seq_one_letter_code
_entity_poly.pdbx_strand_id
1 'polypeptide(L)'
;MAESNQYVPVGSYLLTSKDVEISINAIATRVDGTHNPNAAVTYPASEAPNIGDIINENGNLVVGGGDGNKANPTNQFGEFVPAGSYQLTSTGLHVTIQAMCQKIDGSWVRSVPVRFTTEDAAQLADISNMDGQLTLAKK
;
A
#
# COMPACT_ATOMS: atom_id res chain seq x y z
N MET A 1 9.91 -10.34 -14.75
CA MET A 1 8.75 -9.47 -14.45
C MET A 1 8.46 -9.68 -12.97
N ALA A 2 8.58 -8.66 -12.13
CA ALA A 2 8.17 -8.80 -10.74
C ALA A 2 6.64 -8.99 -10.76
N GLU A 3 6.15 -10.10 -10.22
CA GLU A 3 4.72 -10.37 -10.19
C GLU A 3 4.05 -9.31 -9.30
N SER A 4 3.00 -8.69 -9.84
CA SER A 4 2.17 -7.72 -9.13
C SER A 4 1.53 -8.44 -7.94
N ASN A 5 1.98 -8.15 -6.73
CA ASN A 5 1.36 -8.63 -5.51
C ASN A 5 0.31 -7.61 -5.05
N GLN A 6 -0.92 -8.07 -4.79
CA GLN A 6 -2.07 -7.23 -4.40
C GLN A 6 -1.90 -6.43 -3.09
N TYR A 7 -0.86 -6.72 -2.31
CA TYR A 7 -0.51 -5.97 -1.11
C TYR A 7 0.60 -4.93 -1.37
N VAL A 8 1.04 -4.77 -2.61
CA VAL A 8 2.00 -3.75 -3.05
C VAL A 8 1.32 -2.87 -4.08
N PRO A 9 1.20 -1.55 -3.85
CA PRO A 9 0.70 -0.64 -4.86
C PRO A 9 1.50 -0.78 -6.16
N VAL A 10 0.82 -1.04 -7.26
CA VAL A 10 1.48 -1.22 -8.55
C VAL A 10 2.14 0.07 -9.04
N GLY A 11 3.14 -0.08 -9.92
CA GLY A 11 3.71 1.04 -10.65
C GLY A 11 5.10 0.73 -11.20
N SER A 12 5.55 1.56 -12.13
CA SER A 12 6.87 1.46 -12.78
C SER A 12 8.03 1.68 -11.80
N TYR A 13 7.79 2.32 -10.65
CA TYR A 13 8.79 2.50 -9.60
C TYR A 13 9.42 1.18 -9.14
N LEU A 14 8.70 0.06 -9.21
CA LEU A 14 9.19 -1.27 -8.85
C LEU A 14 10.36 -1.76 -9.73
N LEU A 15 10.58 -1.14 -10.90
CA LEU A 15 11.71 -1.45 -11.77
C LEU A 15 13.01 -0.77 -11.33
N THR A 16 12.92 0.35 -10.61
CA THR A 16 14.06 1.22 -10.26
C THR A 16 14.08 1.62 -8.79
N SER A 17 13.29 0.93 -7.96
CA SER A 17 13.21 1.14 -6.52
C SER A 17 13.30 -0.20 -5.79
N LYS A 18 13.83 -0.18 -4.58
CA LYS A 18 13.95 -1.33 -3.67
C LYS A 18 13.63 -0.91 -2.24
N ASP A 19 13.59 -1.87 -1.32
CA ASP A 19 13.30 -1.62 0.10
C ASP A 19 12.02 -0.79 0.28
N VAL A 20 10.99 -1.14 -0.51
CA VAL A 20 9.70 -0.45 -0.55
C VAL A 20 8.96 -0.72 0.76
N GLU A 21 8.54 0.34 1.43
CA GLU A 21 7.76 0.34 2.65
C GLU A 21 6.36 0.87 2.33
N ILE A 22 5.35 0.10 2.70
CA ILE A 22 3.94 0.44 2.52
C ILE A 22 3.35 0.69 3.90
N SER A 23 2.71 1.84 4.07
CA SER A 23 1.91 2.15 5.25
C SER A 23 0.48 2.42 4.83
N ILE A 24 -0.45 1.74 5.49
CA ILE A 24 -1.89 1.97 5.33
C ILE A 24 -2.37 2.57 6.63
N ASN A 25 -3.23 3.57 6.52
CA ASN A 25 -3.91 4.13 7.65
C ASN A 25 -5.39 4.30 7.31
N ALA A 26 -6.23 4.17 8.32
CA ALA A 26 -7.67 4.32 8.17
C ALA A 26 -8.33 4.70 9.49
N ILE A 27 -9.60 5.08 9.38
CA ILE A 27 -10.56 5.13 10.48
C ILE A 27 -11.21 3.74 10.58
N ALA A 28 -10.74 2.92 11.51
CA ALA A 28 -11.19 1.53 11.66
C ALA A 28 -12.31 1.40 12.70
N THR A 29 -13.35 0.62 12.38
CA THR A 29 -14.49 0.39 13.29
C THR A 29 -14.17 -0.72 14.29
N ARG A 30 -14.43 -0.48 15.57
CA ARG A 30 -14.29 -1.45 16.67
C ARG A 30 -15.52 -2.34 16.77
N VAL A 31 -15.40 -3.43 17.54
CA VAL A 31 -16.51 -4.37 17.78
C VAL A 31 -17.70 -3.70 18.48
N ASP A 32 -17.44 -2.68 19.30
CA ASP A 32 -18.46 -1.90 20.01
C ASP A 32 -19.12 -0.79 19.15
N GLY A 33 -18.74 -0.69 17.87
CA GLY A 33 -19.21 0.34 16.95
C GLY A 33 -18.50 1.70 17.07
N THR A 34 -17.58 1.88 18.03
CA THR A 34 -16.73 3.08 18.07
C THR A 34 -15.64 3.04 17.00
N HIS A 35 -14.97 4.16 16.75
CA HIS A 35 -13.95 4.25 15.71
C HIS A 35 -12.56 4.54 16.28
N ASN A 36 -11.53 3.90 15.72
CA ASN A 36 -10.14 4.29 15.88
C ASN A 36 -9.72 5.15 14.68
N PRO A 37 -9.52 6.47 14.82
CA PRO A 37 -9.13 7.32 13.70
C PRO A 37 -7.66 7.15 13.26
N ASN A 38 -6.86 6.42 14.04
CA ASN A 38 -5.42 6.28 13.82
C ASN A 38 -5.00 4.82 13.59
N ALA A 39 -5.91 3.97 13.09
CA ALA A 39 -5.57 2.60 12.79
C ALA A 39 -4.56 2.58 11.64
N ALA A 40 -3.43 1.90 11.83
CA ALA A 40 -2.37 1.87 10.83
C ALA A 40 -1.64 0.54 10.84
N VAL A 41 -1.13 0.14 9.68
CA VAL A 41 -0.24 -1.01 9.50
C VAL A 41 0.85 -0.64 8.52
N THR A 42 2.08 -1.03 8.82
CA THR A 42 3.26 -0.80 7.98
C THR A 42 3.97 -2.12 7.76
N TYR A 43 4.35 -2.41 6.52
CA TYR A 43 5.11 -3.60 6.16
C TYR A 43 5.99 -3.34 4.92
N PRO A 44 7.12 -4.05 4.78
CA PRO A 44 7.93 -3.98 3.57
C PRO A 44 7.29 -4.80 2.44
N ALA A 45 7.48 -4.37 1.19
CA ALA A 45 6.99 -5.10 0.01
C ALA A 45 7.52 -6.55 -0.07
N SER A 46 8.68 -6.82 0.53
CA SER A 46 9.27 -8.16 0.63
C SER A 46 8.42 -9.15 1.44
N GLU A 47 7.55 -8.66 2.34
CA GLU A 47 6.63 -9.49 3.11
C GLU A 47 5.32 -9.80 2.39
N ALA A 48 5.00 -9.03 1.33
CA ALA A 48 3.75 -9.13 0.59
C ALA A 48 3.38 -10.55 0.09
N PRO A 49 4.34 -11.41 -0.34
CA PRO A 49 4.04 -12.80 -0.71
C PRO A 49 3.50 -13.66 0.45
N ASN A 50 3.73 -13.26 1.71
CA ASN A 50 3.30 -13.99 2.91
C ASN A 50 2.05 -13.38 3.55
N ILE A 51 1.45 -12.36 2.94
CA ILE A 51 0.23 -11.72 3.45
C ILE A 51 -0.99 -12.45 2.89
N GLY A 52 -1.82 -12.99 3.77
CA GLY A 52 -3.10 -13.61 3.40
C GLY A 52 -4.24 -12.61 3.41
N ASP A 53 -4.18 -11.63 4.31
CA ASP A 53 -5.18 -10.57 4.44
C ASP A 53 -4.62 -9.38 5.24
N ILE A 54 -5.18 -8.19 5.07
CA ILE A 54 -4.98 -7.07 6.00
C ILE A 54 -6.31 -6.86 6.72
N ILE A 55 -6.29 -6.98 8.03
CA ILE A 55 -7.50 -7.15 8.85
C ILE A 55 -7.65 -5.96 9.77
N ASN A 56 -8.89 -5.56 10.03
CA ASN A 56 -9.23 -4.70 11.14
C ASN A 56 -9.54 -5.54 12.39
N GLU A 57 -8.59 -5.61 13.32
CA GLU A 57 -8.72 -6.29 14.61
C GLU A 57 -9.11 -5.27 15.70
N ASN A 58 -10.42 -5.17 15.95
CA ASN A 58 -11.02 -4.29 16.97
C ASN A 58 -10.51 -2.83 16.90
N GLY A 59 -10.48 -2.27 15.69
CA GLY A 59 -10.03 -0.91 15.42
C GLY A 59 -8.52 -0.78 15.17
N ASN A 60 -7.77 -1.87 15.04
CA ASN A 60 -6.35 -1.84 14.68
C ASN A 60 -6.13 -2.57 13.35
N LEU A 61 -5.33 -2.00 12.45
CA LEU A 61 -4.96 -2.70 11.23
C LEU A 61 -3.81 -3.67 11.51
N VAL A 62 -3.94 -4.91 11.06
CA VAL A 62 -2.93 -5.96 11.26
C VAL A 62 -2.71 -6.77 9.98
N VAL A 63 -1.49 -7.24 9.78
CA VAL A 63 -1.18 -8.20 8.72
C VAL A 63 -1.61 -9.59 9.18
N GLY A 64 -2.57 -10.19 8.49
CA GLY A 64 -2.91 -11.60 8.60
C GLY A 64 -2.02 -12.43 7.66
N GLY A 65 -1.29 -13.39 8.20
CA GLY A 65 -0.42 -14.28 7.41
C GLY A 65 -1.19 -15.17 6.42
N GLY A 66 -0.57 -15.53 5.30
CA GLY A 66 -1.15 -16.42 4.29
C GLY A 66 -0.38 -16.41 2.97
N ASP A 67 -1.10 -16.61 1.87
CA ASP A 67 -0.52 -16.65 0.51
C ASP A 67 -0.89 -15.37 -0.25
N GLY A 68 0.09 -14.50 -0.43
CA GLY A 68 -0.10 -13.20 -1.07
C GLY A 68 -0.38 -13.26 -2.56
N ASN A 69 -0.11 -14.40 -3.18
CA ASN A 69 -0.37 -14.64 -4.60
C ASN A 69 -1.80 -15.14 -4.84
N LYS A 70 -2.51 -15.55 -3.79
CA LYS A 70 -3.92 -15.90 -3.86
C LYS A 70 -4.78 -14.64 -3.80
N ALA A 71 -5.57 -14.40 -4.84
CA ALA A 71 -6.48 -13.25 -4.90
C ALA A 71 -7.33 -13.11 -3.63
N ASN A 72 -7.30 -11.92 -3.05
CA ASN A 72 -8.10 -11.56 -1.88
C ASN A 72 -9.49 -11.10 -2.36
N PRO A 73 -10.57 -11.79 -1.95
CA PRO A 73 -11.91 -11.49 -2.44
C PRO A 73 -12.49 -10.17 -1.92
N THR A 74 -11.80 -9.51 -0.98
CA THR A 74 -12.26 -8.26 -0.36
C THR A 74 -11.60 -7.01 -0.93
N ASN A 75 -10.77 -7.14 -1.98
CA ASN A 75 -10.19 -5.96 -2.64
C ASN A 75 -11.26 -5.19 -3.44
N GLN A 76 -11.56 -3.97 -3.01
CA GLN A 76 -12.57 -3.08 -3.59
C GLN A 76 -11.97 -1.80 -4.21
N PHE A 77 -10.74 -1.43 -3.83
CA PHE A 77 -10.13 -0.16 -4.22
C PHE A 77 -9.07 -0.26 -5.33
N GLY A 78 -8.86 -1.47 -5.88
CA GLY A 78 -8.01 -1.70 -7.05
C GLY A 78 -6.56 -2.01 -6.71
N GLU A 79 -5.67 -1.77 -7.66
CA GLU A 79 -4.27 -2.24 -7.64
C GLU A 79 -3.28 -1.29 -6.95
N PHE A 80 -3.67 -0.03 -6.70
CA PHE A 80 -2.85 0.94 -5.97
C PHE A 80 -3.12 0.96 -4.46
N VAL A 81 -4.20 0.30 -4.02
CA VAL A 81 -4.55 0.19 -2.60
C VAL A 81 -4.37 -1.25 -2.18
N PRO A 82 -3.52 -1.55 -1.17
CA PRO A 82 -3.32 -2.92 -0.73
C PRO A 82 -4.63 -3.61 -0.36
N ALA A 83 -4.82 -4.81 -0.88
CA ALA A 83 -6.00 -5.61 -0.62
C ALA A 83 -6.17 -5.91 0.88
N GLY A 84 -7.43 -6.10 1.31
CA GLY A 84 -7.71 -6.74 2.59
C GLY A 84 -9.09 -6.46 3.15
N SER A 85 -9.53 -7.29 4.09
CA SER A 85 -10.87 -7.20 4.69
C SER A 85 -11.08 -5.93 5.51
N TYR A 86 -10.00 -5.25 5.91
CA TYR A 86 -10.07 -3.92 6.50
C TYR A 86 -10.83 -2.91 5.63
N GLN A 87 -10.81 -3.07 4.30
CA GLN A 87 -11.53 -2.21 3.35
C GLN A 87 -13.06 -2.22 3.58
N LEU A 88 -13.61 -3.29 4.17
CA LEU A 88 -15.04 -3.44 4.46
C LEU A 88 -15.49 -2.72 5.74
N THR A 89 -14.55 -2.47 6.67
CA THR A 89 -14.86 -2.03 8.03
C THR A 89 -14.14 -0.73 8.42
N SER A 90 -13.37 -0.17 7.49
CA SER A 90 -12.59 1.05 7.69
C SER A 90 -12.94 2.09 6.64
N THR A 91 -12.78 3.36 6.99
CA THR A 91 -13.05 4.51 6.11
C THR A 91 -11.91 5.51 6.16
N GLY A 92 -11.91 6.53 5.29
CA GLY A 92 -10.84 7.55 5.27
C GLY A 92 -9.46 6.95 5.02
N LEU A 93 -9.39 5.96 4.11
CA LEU A 93 -8.17 5.23 3.85
C LEU A 93 -7.15 6.13 3.13
N HIS A 94 -5.90 6.04 3.57
CA HIS A 94 -4.77 6.57 2.84
C HIS A 94 -3.60 5.59 2.86
N VAL A 95 -2.92 5.54 1.73
CA VAL A 95 -1.71 4.74 1.52
C VAL A 95 -0.54 5.69 1.45
N THR A 96 0.54 5.34 2.15
CA THR A 96 1.83 6.02 2.08
C THR A 96 2.89 5.03 1.62
N ILE A 97 3.68 5.42 0.63
CA ILE A 97 4.78 4.61 0.09
C ILE A 97 6.08 5.37 0.26
N GLN A 98 7.12 4.67 0.68
CA GLN A 98 8.49 5.14 0.66
C GLN A 98 9.39 4.03 0.12
N ALA A 99 10.49 4.37 -0.56
CA ALA A 99 11.42 3.38 -1.08
C ALA A 99 12.84 3.93 -1.18
N MET A 100 13.82 3.04 -1.37
CA MET A 100 15.13 3.41 -1.91
C MET A 100 15.02 3.47 -3.43
N CYS A 101 15.10 4.67 -3.99
CA CYS A 101 14.93 4.95 -5.42
C CYS A 101 16.28 5.23 -6.07
N GLN A 102 16.49 4.66 -7.26
CA GLN A 102 17.67 4.94 -8.06
C GLN A 102 17.52 6.28 -8.78
N LYS A 103 18.56 7.11 -8.70
CA LYS A 103 18.72 8.36 -9.45
C LYS A 103 19.23 8.10 -10.87
N ILE A 104 19.12 9.09 -11.75
CA ILE A 104 19.62 9.03 -13.14
C ILE A 104 21.14 8.81 -13.16
N ASP A 105 21.86 9.34 -12.18
CA ASP A 105 23.30 9.13 -11.99
C ASP A 105 23.67 7.73 -11.46
N GLY A 106 22.68 6.88 -11.20
CA GLY A 106 22.83 5.52 -10.71
C GLY A 106 22.94 5.38 -9.19
N SER A 107 23.09 6.48 -8.45
CA SER A 107 23.08 6.48 -6.98
C SER A 107 21.69 6.18 -6.41
N TRP A 108 21.63 5.79 -5.14
CA TRP A 108 20.37 5.42 -4.47
C TRP A 108 20.07 6.42 -3.36
N VAL A 109 18.82 6.87 -3.30
CA VAL A 109 18.34 7.79 -2.26
C VAL A 109 17.01 7.29 -1.71
N ARG A 110 16.76 7.50 -0.42
CA ARG A 110 15.43 7.27 0.16
C ARG A 110 14.50 8.37 -0.33
N SER A 111 13.40 8.01 -0.99
CA SER A 111 12.42 8.98 -1.45
C SER A 111 11.72 9.69 -0.29
N VAL A 112 11.17 10.87 -0.55
CA VAL A 112 10.16 11.45 0.33
C VAL A 112 8.91 10.55 0.28
N PRO A 113 8.27 10.25 1.42
CA PRO A 113 7.04 9.47 1.42
C PRO A 113 5.97 10.12 0.56
N VAL A 114 5.37 9.34 -0.35
CA VAL A 114 4.24 9.78 -1.16
C VAL A 114 2.95 9.21 -0.58
N ARG A 115 1.92 10.04 -0.46
CA ARG A 115 0.64 9.67 0.15
C ARG A 115 -0.51 9.96 -0.80
N PHE A 116 -1.48 9.06 -0.85
CA PHE A 116 -2.71 9.21 -1.65
C PHE A 116 -3.91 8.55 -0.98
N THR A 117 -5.12 9.03 -1.30
CA THR A 117 -6.38 8.45 -0.82
C THR A 117 -6.92 7.39 -1.80
N THR A 118 -8.00 6.72 -1.43
CA THR A 118 -8.77 5.84 -2.32
C THR A 118 -9.30 6.56 -3.56
N GLU A 119 -9.66 7.84 -3.44
CA GLU A 119 -10.15 8.65 -4.56
C GLU A 119 -9.01 9.00 -5.52
N ASP A 120 -7.83 9.36 -5.00
CA ASP A 120 -6.64 9.56 -5.82
C ASP A 120 -6.25 8.25 -6.54
N ALA A 121 -6.24 7.13 -5.82
CA ALA A 121 -5.89 5.81 -6.35
C ALA A 121 -6.73 5.40 -7.57
N ALA A 122 -8.04 5.70 -7.55
CA ALA A 122 -8.93 5.40 -8.69
C ALA A 122 -8.50 6.13 -9.99
N GLN A 123 -7.85 7.28 -9.84
CA GLN A 123 -7.36 8.12 -10.94
C GLN A 123 -5.90 7.88 -11.28
N LEU A 124 -5.16 7.03 -10.54
CA LEU A 124 -3.76 6.76 -10.84
C LEU A 124 -3.61 5.89 -12.08
N ALA A 125 -2.70 6.30 -12.95
CA ALA A 125 -2.20 5.50 -14.06
C ALA A 125 -0.90 4.79 -13.67
N ASP A 126 -0.06 5.44 -12.86
CA ASP A 126 1.24 4.89 -12.47
C ASP A 126 1.75 5.52 -11.16
N ILE A 127 2.63 4.79 -10.49
CA ILE A 127 3.54 5.32 -9.47
C ILE A 127 4.95 5.13 -10.02
N SER A 128 5.67 6.21 -10.25
CA SER A 128 6.97 6.16 -10.92
C SER A 128 8.08 6.72 -10.03
N ASN A 129 9.31 6.26 -10.29
CA ASN A 129 10.51 6.88 -9.72
C ASN A 129 11.07 7.89 -10.72
N MET A 130 11.12 9.15 -10.32
CA MET A 130 11.64 10.28 -11.07
C MET A 130 12.90 10.82 -10.37
N ASP A 131 14.07 10.40 -10.83
CA ASP A 131 15.39 10.79 -10.30
C ASP A 131 15.50 10.69 -8.76
N GLY A 132 15.09 9.55 -8.20
CA GLY A 132 15.17 9.29 -6.77
C GLY A 132 13.92 9.71 -5.98
N GLN A 133 12.87 10.21 -6.63
CA GLN A 133 11.61 10.61 -5.99
C GLN A 133 10.41 9.85 -6.54
N LEU A 134 9.58 9.31 -5.65
CA LEU A 134 8.32 8.68 -6.03
C LEU A 134 7.30 9.74 -6.45
N THR A 135 6.66 9.56 -7.59
CA THR A 135 5.69 10.48 -8.17
C THR A 135 4.41 9.73 -8.54
N LEU A 136 3.26 10.36 -8.29
CA LEU A 136 1.95 9.84 -8.69
C LEU A 136 1.58 10.40 -10.06
N ALA A 137 1.36 9.53 -11.04
CA ALA A 137 0.85 9.90 -12.36
C ALA A 137 -0.65 9.57 -12.44
N LYS A 138 -1.46 10.57 -12.77
CA LYS A 138 -2.91 10.41 -12.98
C LYS A 138 -3.21 10.04 -14.45
N LYS A 139 -4.34 9.36 -14.67
CA LYS A 139 -4.90 9.02 -15.98
C LYS A 139 -5.29 10.25 -16.80
#